data_AF-A0A6P5IRP3-F1
#
_entry.id   AF-A0A6P5IRP3-F1
#
_cell.length_a   1.000
_cell.length_b   1.000
_cell.length_c   1.000
_cell.angle_alpha   90.00
_cell.angle_beta   90.00
_cell.angle_gamma   90.00
#
_symmetry.space_group_name_H-M   'P 1'
#
loop_
_entity.id
_entity.type
_entity.pdbx_description
1 polymer ?
#
loop_
_entity_poly.entity_id
_entity_poly.type
_entity_poly.pdbx_seq_one_letter_code
_entity_poly.pdbx_strand_id
1 'polypeptide(L)'
;MQRDRTERAGGVTAHPDYKDWNTELIKPKKLTNPVKASRSHQELHRELLMNHRRGLGLDSKPELQRVLEHRRRNQLLRLKKEEEEAKKLKSPFEQELLKRQQRLEEMEKEARKEEDQAPEFIKVKENLRRIATIAGEEQV
;
A
#
# COMPACT_ATOMS: atom_id res chain seq x y z
N MET A 1 -27.29 15.55 -25.04
CA MET A 1 -25.93 15.52 -24.46
C MET A 1 -25.06 16.47 -25.30
N GLN A 2 -24.55 17.64 -24.91
CA GLN A 2 -24.26 18.20 -23.57
C GLN A 2 -23.41 17.25 -22.70
N ARG A 3 -22.19 17.56 -22.24
CA ARG A 3 -21.25 18.70 -22.49
C ARG A 3 -19.80 18.17 -22.32
N ASP A 4 -18.68 18.90 -22.30
CA ASP A 4 -18.28 20.32 -22.44
C ASP A 4 -16.94 20.34 -23.24
N ARG A 5 -16.32 21.42 -23.73
CA ARG A 5 -15.87 22.71 -23.14
C ARG A 5 -14.79 22.62 -22.04
N THR A 6 -13.66 21.96 -22.32
CA THR A 6 -12.40 22.42 -21.71
C THR A 6 -11.93 23.65 -22.48
N GLU A 7 -11.81 24.78 -21.79
CA GLU A 7 -11.73 26.08 -22.44
C GLU A 7 -10.42 26.24 -23.22
N ARG A 8 -10.57 26.59 -24.51
CA ARG A 8 -9.49 27.17 -25.29
C ARG A 8 -9.16 28.49 -24.61
N ALA A 9 -8.14 28.50 -23.76
CA ALA A 9 -7.69 29.68 -23.03
C ALA A 9 -7.43 30.81 -24.02
N GLY A 10 -8.40 31.70 -24.15
CA GLY A 10 -8.32 32.84 -25.04
C GLY A 10 -7.25 33.75 -24.48
N GLY A 11 -6.16 33.92 -25.21
CA GLY A 11 -5.35 35.12 -25.07
C GLY A 11 -6.25 36.30 -25.43
N VAL A 12 -6.87 36.92 -24.42
CA VAL A 12 -7.61 38.18 -24.56
C VAL A 12 -6.59 39.29 -24.78
N THR A 13 -5.97 39.27 -25.95
CA THR A 13 -5.27 40.42 -26.49
C THR A 13 -6.31 41.27 -27.19
N ALA A 14 -6.75 42.34 -26.54
CA ALA A 14 -7.58 43.37 -27.14
C ALA A 14 -6.80 43.97 -28.32
N HIS A 15 -7.02 43.46 -29.53
CA HIS A 15 -6.46 44.03 -30.73
C HIS A 15 -7.36 45.21 -31.11
N PRO A 16 -6.85 46.46 -31.08
CA PRO A 16 -7.65 47.60 -31.51
C PRO A 16 -7.95 47.48 -33.01
N ASP A 17 -9.16 47.85 -33.39
CA ASP A 17 -9.72 47.65 -34.74
C ASP A 17 -9.23 48.75 -35.72
N TYR A 18 -7.91 48.92 -35.79
CA TYR A 18 -7.28 49.82 -36.76
C TYR A 18 -7.28 49.15 -38.13
N LYS A 19 -8.02 49.76 -39.07
CA LYS A 19 -7.92 49.45 -40.50
C LYS A 19 -6.46 49.50 -40.94
N ASP A 20 -6.03 48.42 -41.58
CA ASP A 20 -4.65 48.13 -41.97
C ASP A 20 -4.26 48.94 -43.23
N TRP A 21 -4.16 50.26 -43.09
CA TRP A 21 -3.92 51.22 -44.20
C TRP A 21 -2.51 51.17 -44.81
N ASN A 22 -1.67 50.19 -44.44
CA ASN A 22 -0.34 50.01 -45.01
C ASN A 22 -0.17 48.56 -45.51
N THR A 23 -0.73 48.30 -46.69
CA THR A 23 -0.65 47.02 -47.40
C THR A 23 0.75 46.68 -47.92
N GLU A 24 1.69 47.63 -47.87
CA GLU A 24 3.08 47.46 -48.35
C GLU A 24 4.05 47.00 -47.25
N LEU A 25 3.62 47.01 -45.98
CA LEU A 25 4.48 46.62 -44.87
C LEU A 25 4.63 45.09 -44.79
N ILE A 26 5.83 44.57 -45.07
CA ILE A 26 6.15 43.13 -44.98
C ILE A 26 6.02 42.67 -43.52
N LYS A 27 4.88 42.06 -43.18
CA LYS A 27 4.65 41.48 -41.85
C LYS A 27 5.53 40.24 -41.66
N PRO A 28 6.25 40.10 -40.53
CA PRO A 28 7.09 38.93 -40.29
C PRO A 28 6.23 37.66 -40.26
N LYS A 29 6.46 36.77 -41.24
CA LYS A 29 5.74 35.50 -41.35
C LYS A 29 6.07 34.63 -40.13
N LYS A 30 5.08 34.38 -39.27
CA LYS A 30 5.21 33.47 -38.13
C LYS A 30 5.56 32.07 -38.67
N LEU A 31 6.81 31.66 -38.46
CA LEU A 31 7.27 30.33 -38.85
C LEU A 31 6.51 29.27 -38.04
N THR A 32 5.93 28.29 -38.71
CA THR A 32 5.25 27.18 -38.04
C THR A 32 6.30 26.29 -37.39
N ASN A 33 6.25 26.15 -36.06
CA ASN A 33 7.16 25.28 -35.32
C ASN A 33 7.03 23.84 -35.87
N PRO A 34 8.10 23.20 -36.38
CA PRO A 34 8.02 21.89 -37.02
C PRO A 34 7.48 20.79 -36.08
N VAL A 35 7.78 20.89 -34.78
CA VAL A 35 7.27 20.00 -33.72
C VAL A 35 5.76 20.13 -33.56
N LYS A 36 5.19 21.32 -33.82
CA LYS A 36 3.74 21.59 -33.77
C LYS A 36 3.05 21.51 -35.14
N ALA A 37 3.81 21.46 -36.23
CA ALA A 37 3.31 21.19 -37.57
C ALA A 37 3.13 19.68 -37.81
N SER A 38 4.05 18.85 -37.32
CA SER A 38 3.91 17.39 -37.39
C SER A 38 2.87 16.89 -36.39
N ARG A 39 1.75 16.35 -36.91
CA ARG A 39 0.71 15.72 -36.10
C ARG A 39 1.20 14.43 -35.44
N SER A 40 1.88 13.57 -36.19
CA SER A 40 2.45 12.30 -35.71
C SER A 40 3.40 12.50 -34.52
N HIS A 41 4.25 13.54 -34.55
CA HIS A 41 5.14 13.83 -33.43
C HIS A 41 4.38 14.25 -32.16
N GLN A 42 3.27 14.98 -32.30
CA GLN A 42 2.43 15.39 -31.17
C GLN A 42 1.62 14.21 -30.60
N GLU A 43 1.16 13.30 -31.45
CA GLU A 43 0.49 12.07 -31.04
C GLU A 43 1.46 11.16 -30.28
N LEU A 44 2.69 10.94 -30.79
CA LEU A 44 3.75 10.23 -30.07
C LEU A 44 4.08 10.86 -28.71
N HIS A 45 4.26 12.19 -28.65
CA HIS A 45 4.52 12.89 -27.38
C HIS A 45 3.38 12.70 -26.37
N ARG A 46 2.12 12.75 -26.83
CA ARG A 46 0.93 12.49 -26.00
C ARG A 46 0.90 11.05 -25.50
N GLU A 47 1.20 10.08 -26.35
CA GLU A 47 1.24 8.65 -25.99
C GLU A 47 2.35 8.35 -24.98
N LEU A 48 3.56 8.87 -25.17
CA LEU A 48 4.67 8.73 -24.22
C LEU A 48 4.31 9.29 -22.84
N LEU A 49 3.69 10.48 -22.77
CA LEU A 49 3.22 11.05 -21.51
C LEU A 49 2.07 10.22 -20.89
N MET A 50 1.15 9.68 -21.68
CA MET A 50 0.06 8.83 -21.19
C MET A 50 0.58 7.50 -20.64
N ASN A 51 1.54 6.87 -21.32
CA ASN A 51 2.17 5.62 -20.89
C ASN A 51 2.97 5.81 -19.60
N HIS A 52 3.77 6.88 -19.52
CA HIS A 52 4.48 7.26 -18.29
C HIS A 52 3.50 7.50 -17.12
N ARG A 53 2.44 8.29 -17.32
CA ARG A 53 1.41 8.55 -16.29
C ARG A 53 0.63 7.31 -15.87
N ARG A 54 0.50 6.31 -16.74
CA ARG A 54 -0.18 5.03 -16.47
C ARG A 54 0.74 3.96 -15.90
N GLY A 55 2.04 4.24 -15.75
CA GLY A 55 3.04 3.25 -15.33
C GLY A 55 3.35 2.18 -16.39
N LEU A 56 2.79 2.31 -17.60
CA LEU A 56 3.01 1.42 -18.75
C LEU A 56 4.28 1.83 -19.52
N GLY A 57 5.38 2.04 -18.79
CA GLY A 57 6.66 2.38 -19.38
C GLY A 57 7.33 1.15 -19.99
N LEU A 58 7.91 1.29 -21.18
CA LEU A 58 8.86 0.31 -21.73
C LEU A 58 9.95 0.03 -20.67
N ASP A 59 10.16 -1.24 -20.33
CA ASP A 59 10.66 -1.71 -19.03
C ASP A 59 12.12 -1.33 -18.68
N SER A 60 12.38 -0.05 -18.45
CA SER A 60 13.54 0.39 -17.68
C SER A 60 13.15 1.53 -16.75
N LYS A 61 12.92 1.17 -15.48
CA LYS A 61 12.92 2.15 -14.39
C LYS A 61 14.27 2.87 -14.39
N PRO A 62 14.31 4.22 -14.26
CA PRO A 62 15.56 4.95 -14.30
C PRO A 62 16.53 4.41 -13.24
N GLU A 63 17.82 4.39 -13.55
CA GLU A 63 18.90 3.79 -12.75
C GLU A 63 18.74 4.05 -11.24
N LEU A 64 18.55 5.32 -10.87
CA LEU A 64 18.34 5.74 -9.48
C LEU A 64 17.13 5.06 -8.82
N GLN A 65 15.98 4.97 -9.51
CA GLN A 65 14.81 4.29 -8.97
C GLN A 65 15.06 2.79 -8.79
N ARG A 66 15.73 2.15 -9.75
CA ARG A 66 16.08 0.72 -9.68
C ARG A 66 17.03 0.45 -8.50
N VAL A 67 18.02 1.31 -8.29
CA VAL A 67 18.95 1.27 -7.14
C VAL A 67 18.23 1.51 -5.82
N LEU A 68 17.32 2.49 -5.73
CA LEU A 68 16.54 2.76 -4.52
C LEU A 68 15.59 1.62 -4.15
N GLU A 69 14.92 1.01 -5.14
CA GLU A 69 14.07 -0.17 -4.93
C GLU A 69 14.90 -1.40 -4.51
N HIS A 70 16.08 -1.59 -5.10
CA HIS A 70 16.99 -2.66 -4.71
C HIS A 70 17.53 -2.45 -3.29
N ARG A 71 17.95 -1.24 -2.93
CA ARG A 71 18.36 -0.86 -1.57
C ARG A 71 17.25 -1.14 -0.56
N ARG A 72 16.00 -0.74 -0.86
CA ARG A 72 14.84 -1.00 0.02
C ARG A 72 14.60 -2.49 0.21
N ARG A 73 14.64 -3.29 -0.87
CA ARG A 73 14.53 -4.76 -0.79
C ARG A 73 15.65 -5.37 0.05
N ASN A 74 16.90 -4.95 -0.15
CA ASN A 74 18.05 -5.46 0.60
C ASN A 74 17.97 -5.09 2.09
N GLN A 75 17.46 -3.91 2.44
CA GLN A 75 17.23 -3.52 3.85
C GLN A 75 16.21 -4.43 4.53
N LEU A 76 15.07 -4.69 3.88
CA LEU A 76 14.05 -5.62 4.42
C LEU A 76 14.59 -7.05 4.55
N LEU A 77 15.39 -7.52 3.59
CA LEU A 77 16.04 -8.83 3.67
C LEU A 77 17.06 -8.94 4.81
N ARG A 78 17.83 -7.87 5.08
CA ARG A 78 18.77 -7.82 6.21
C ARG A 78 18.03 -7.86 7.54
N LEU A 79 17.02 -7.01 7.74
CA LEU A 79 16.19 -7.01 8.95
C LEU A 79 15.56 -8.39 9.21
N LYS A 80 14.98 -9.03 8.19
CA LYS A 80 14.40 -10.38 8.32
C LYS A 80 15.47 -11.44 8.64
N LYS A 81 16.68 -11.32 8.07
CA LYS A 81 17.78 -12.25 8.36
C LYS A 81 18.30 -12.08 9.80
N GLU A 82 18.44 -10.84 10.26
CA GLU A 82 18.82 -10.49 11.63
C GLU A 82 17.78 -10.97 12.65
N GLU A 83 16.48 -10.85 12.33
CA GLU A 83 15.39 -11.40 13.15
C GLU A 83 15.44 -12.94 13.24
N GLU A 84 15.66 -13.63 12.11
CA GLU A 84 15.81 -15.10 12.08
C GLU A 84 17.11 -15.57 12.74
N GLU A 85 18.19 -14.80 12.68
CA GLU A 85 19.43 -15.07 13.41
C GLU A 85 19.25 -14.86 14.91
N ALA A 86 18.56 -13.81 15.35
CA ALA A 86 18.18 -13.61 16.75
C ALA A 86 17.30 -14.75 17.27
N LYS A 87 16.33 -15.25 16.46
CA LYS A 87 15.53 -16.43 16.80
C LYS A 87 16.36 -17.71 16.92
N LYS A 88 17.42 -17.87 16.13
CA LYS A 88 18.34 -19.02 16.21
C LYS A 88 19.32 -18.92 17.38
N LEU A 89 19.70 -17.69 17.74
CA LEU A 89 20.55 -17.39 18.89
C LEU A 89 19.80 -17.43 20.23
N LYS A 90 18.48 -17.67 20.24
CA LYS A 90 17.70 -17.96 21.45
C LYS A 90 18.39 -19.03 22.28
N SER A 91 18.62 -18.72 23.55
CA SER A 91 19.33 -19.60 24.49
C SER A 91 18.66 -20.98 24.55
N PRO A 92 19.40 -22.09 24.73
CA PRO A 92 18.81 -23.43 24.94
C PRO A 92 17.73 -23.45 26.03
N PHE A 93 17.88 -22.62 27.07
CA PHE A 93 16.87 -22.43 28.12
C PHE A 93 15.58 -21.76 27.60
N GLU A 94 15.70 -20.73 26.76
CA GLU A 94 14.56 -20.03 26.15
C GLU A 94 13.79 -20.95 25.18
N GLN A 95 14.51 -21.81 24.46
CA GLN A 95 13.91 -22.84 23.61
C GLN A 95 13.12 -23.87 24.43
N GLU A 96 13.63 -24.33 25.57
CA GLU A 96 12.90 -25.28 26.42
C GLU A 96 11.73 -24.63 27.17
N LEU A 97 11.85 -23.34 27.54
CA LEU A 97 10.74 -22.56 28.09
C LEU A 97 9.59 -22.43 27.08
N LEU A 98 9.90 -22.14 25.80
CA LEU A 98 8.91 -22.08 24.73
C LEU A 98 8.23 -23.43 24.50
N LYS A 99 8.99 -24.54 24.48
CA LYS A 99 8.40 -25.90 24.38
C LYS A 99 7.50 -26.21 25.58
N ARG A 100 7.89 -25.81 26.79
CA ARG A 100 7.07 -26.00 27.99
C ARG A 100 5.76 -25.21 27.92
N GLN A 101 5.81 -23.98 27.42
CA GLN A 101 4.61 -23.17 27.17
C GLN A 101 3.69 -23.86 26.16
N GLN A 102 4.21 -24.32 25.02
CA GLN A 102 3.42 -25.01 23.99
C GLN A 102 2.70 -26.25 24.54
N ARG A 103 3.39 -27.10 25.32
CA ARG A 103 2.76 -28.27 25.97
C ARG A 103 1.63 -27.87 26.94
N LEU A 104 1.78 -26.76 27.66
CA LEU A 104 0.74 -26.27 28.58
C LEU A 104 -0.47 -25.72 27.81
N GLU A 105 -0.25 -24.97 26.73
CA GLU A 105 -1.32 -24.47 25.85
C GLU A 105 -2.08 -25.61 25.16
N GLU A 106 -1.39 -26.69 24.77
CA GLU A 106 -1.99 -27.92 24.24
C GLU A 106 -2.89 -28.60 25.29
N MET A 107 -2.38 -28.85 26.50
CA MET A 107 -3.18 -29.48 27.56
C MET A 107 -4.35 -28.59 28.02
N GLU A 108 -4.19 -27.26 28.10
CA GLU A 108 -5.30 -26.36 28.44
C GLU A 108 -6.39 -26.41 27.35
N LYS A 109 -5.99 -26.47 26.08
CA LYS A 109 -6.91 -26.59 24.94
C LYS A 109 -7.59 -27.95 24.86
N GLU A 110 -6.97 -29.01 25.36
CA GLU A 110 -7.60 -30.33 25.51
C GLU A 110 -8.57 -30.34 26.70
N ALA A 111 -8.15 -29.86 27.86
CA ALA A 111 -9.00 -29.74 29.05
C ALA A 111 -10.26 -28.88 28.78
N ARG A 112 -10.14 -27.76 28.05
CA ARG A 112 -11.31 -26.95 27.62
C ARG A 112 -12.27 -27.72 26.71
N LYS A 113 -11.78 -28.58 25.81
CA LYS A 113 -12.64 -29.42 24.97
C LYS A 113 -13.32 -30.52 25.77
N GLU A 114 -12.62 -31.13 26.74
CA GLU A 114 -13.19 -32.13 27.63
C GLU A 114 -14.26 -31.50 28.54
N GLU A 115 -14.00 -30.29 29.06
CA GLU A 115 -14.99 -29.48 29.77
C GLU A 115 -16.20 -29.19 28.87
N ASP A 116 -15.99 -28.69 27.64
CA ASP A 116 -17.08 -28.44 26.68
C ASP A 116 -17.89 -29.70 26.36
N GLN A 117 -17.24 -30.86 26.19
CA GLN A 117 -17.89 -32.15 25.93
C GLN A 117 -18.53 -32.80 27.16
N ALA A 118 -18.22 -32.33 28.38
CA ALA A 118 -18.80 -32.89 29.60
C ALA A 118 -20.34 -32.68 29.65
N PRO A 119 -21.13 -33.69 30.06
CA PRO A 119 -22.57 -33.55 30.23
C PRO A 119 -22.95 -32.41 31.19
N GLU A 120 -24.02 -31.68 30.89
CA GLU A 120 -24.42 -30.49 31.66
C GLU A 120 -24.59 -30.75 33.17
N PHE A 121 -25.08 -31.93 33.57
CA PHE A 121 -25.25 -32.26 34.98
C PHE A 121 -23.92 -32.34 35.75
N ILE A 122 -22.80 -32.64 35.08
CA ILE A 122 -21.46 -32.59 35.68
C ILE A 122 -21.05 -31.13 35.89
N LYS A 123 -21.21 -30.27 34.87
CA LYS A 123 -20.93 -28.83 34.93
C LYS A 123 -21.72 -28.14 36.06
N VAL A 124 -23.03 -28.42 36.13
CA VAL A 124 -23.91 -27.88 37.19
C VAL A 124 -23.48 -28.39 38.57
N LYS A 125 -23.17 -29.68 38.72
CA LYS A 125 -22.70 -30.25 40.00
C LYS A 125 -21.38 -29.64 40.47
N GLU A 126 -20.47 -29.33 39.56
CA GLU A 126 -19.20 -28.69 39.89
C GLU A 126 -19.40 -27.20 40.26
N ASN A 127 -20.21 -26.46 39.51
CA ASN A 127 -20.58 -25.09 39.85
C ASN A 127 -21.23 -25.01 41.24
N LEU A 128 -22.13 -25.94 41.57
CA LEU A 128 -22.72 -26.03 42.91
C LEU A 128 -21.68 -26.33 43.99
N ARG A 129 -20.65 -27.16 43.71
CA ARG A 129 -19.52 -27.38 44.63
C ARG A 129 -18.70 -26.11 44.83
N ARG A 130 -18.33 -25.39 43.75
CA ARG A 130 -17.55 -24.15 43.83
C ARG A 130 -18.28 -23.06 44.63
N ILE A 131 -19.59 -22.92 44.43
CA ILE A 131 -20.41 -21.98 45.21
C ILE A 131 -20.47 -22.41 46.68
N ALA A 132 -20.63 -23.70 46.96
CA ALA A 132 -20.68 -24.21 48.34
C ALA A 132 -19.35 -24.05 49.10
N THR A 133 -18.19 -24.16 48.44
CA THR A 133 -16.89 -23.87 49.09
C THR A 133 -16.72 -22.39 49.37
N ILE A 134 -17.04 -21.51 48.42
CA ILE A 134 -16.94 -20.05 48.60
C ILE A 134 -17.89 -19.57 49.72
N ALA A 135 -19.14 -20.07 49.73
CA ALA A 135 -20.11 -19.75 50.79
C ALA A 135 -19.74 -20.33 52.16
N GLY A 136 -18.89 -21.37 52.21
CA GLY A 136 -18.31 -21.89 53.45
C GLY A 136 -17.12 -21.07 53.94
N GLU A 137 -16.33 -20.50 53.03
CA GLU A 137 -15.21 -19.60 53.35
C GLU A 137 -15.68 -18.21 53.81
N GLU A 138 -16.86 -17.74 53.39
CA GLU A 138 -17.48 -16.51 53.92
C GLU A 138 -18.11 -16.65 55.33
N GLN A 139 -18.15 -17.86 55.92
CA GLN A 139 -18.73 -18.11 57.25
C GLN A 139 -17.70 -18.49 58.34
N VAL A 140 -16.43 -18.10 58.17
CA VAL A 140 -15.32 -18.33 59.13
C VAL A 140 -14.67 -17.00 59.54
#